data_AF-A0A7J4CQ05-F1
#
_entry.id   AF-A0A7J4CQ05-F1
#
_cell.length_a   1.000
_cell.length_b   1.000
_cell.length_c   1.000
_cell.angle_alpha   90.00
_cell.angle_beta   90.00
_cell.angle_gamma   90.00
#
_symmetry.space_group_name_H-M   'P 1'
#
loop_
_entity.id
_entity.type
_entity.pdbx_description
1 polymer ?
#
loop_
_entity_poly.entity_id
_entity_poly.type
_entity_poly.pdbx_seq_one_letter_code
_entity_poly.pdbx_strand_id
1 'polypeptide(L)'
;MKNFGTLEYVLDKYSGTWTWKITGVRAIMMVSKLIPKLWYGDGPNEAIIPDDANSIKQIKWISEKYPLEILSKSIWQRKMSAKLIKKPRSTKTEKLSKATPGKQFQGKLLNFQKEGLDFLLKSSGNALLADEMGLGKTVQTLAYIASEKQALPVLVVAPLVTLTNWKREIERFLSKKSRNGRIVTDQAPSITMIRMGKSENIGTFDFYIINYELLHKRLLDLSKLNIRTLVCDEVQHLRSKTTQKYAAVKKLAAIKSINYRVGLSGTPIYNHGSEIWPIIDILKPGLLGNFKEFCEYFCYLNDKGTAIVLESKRESLRCELEKHVMLRRKKSDVLKDLKEKVRYREIIDADVNYYKNELNKIWEKLEEEQKNAKTEFDRSASYNRAIQSERQVAGIAKLPHVINFVKNIMEIEESVVVFCHHKYIHKLLHESLAEFSPAAIIGGQTDKIRQKSIDDFQNGDTKLMIAGLRAGNLGINLTRAKYIIFAELDWSPAIHLQAEDRLHRIGQKNTVFAYYLIGNGTLDNHVADILVDKSYEIDSIMDEKHESFENKEKAKLILAQIQDKITSK
;
A
#
# COMPACT_ATOMS: atom_id res chain seq x y z
N MET A 1 -32.47 -23.85 -19.03
CA MET A 1 -32.82 -22.74 -18.12
C MET A 1 -33.81 -21.84 -18.84
N LYS A 2 -35.08 -21.75 -18.40
CA LYS A 2 -36.08 -20.87 -19.02
C LYS A 2 -35.67 -19.41 -18.78
N ASN A 3 -35.64 -18.59 -19.84
CA ASN A 3 -35.27 -17.17 -19.77
C ASN A 3 -36.06 -16.46 -18.66
N PHE A 4 -35.36 -15.69 -17.82
CA PHE A 4 -35.95 -15.03 -16.65
C PHE A 4 -36.90 -13.88 -17.07
N GLY A 5 -36.68 -13.35 -18.26
CA GLY A 5 -37.43 -12.27 -18.90
C GLY A 5 -36.67 -11.75 -20.13
N THR A 6 -37.25 -10.80 -20.86
CA THR A 6 -36.56 -10.10 -21.96
C THR A 6 -36.34 -8.63 -21.62
N LEU A 7 -35.30 -8.03 -22.20
CA LEU A 7 -34.99 -6.61 -22.08
C LEU A 7 -34.88 -5.97 -23.47
N GLU A 8 -35.68 -4.95 -23.72
CA GLU A 8 -35.76 -4.23 -24.99
C GLU A 8 -35.70 -2.72 -24.76
N TYR A 9 -35.17 -1.97 -25.73
CA TYR A 9 -35.16 -0.52 -25.73
C TYR A 9 -36.22 0.00 -26.70
N VAL A 10 -37.25 0.64 -26.17
CA VAL A 10 -38.45 1.02 -26.92
C VAL A 10 -38.78 2.49 -26.73
N LEU A 11 -39.46 3.09 -27.70
CA LEU A 11 -40.07 4.40 -27.54
C LEU A 11 -41.39 4.22 -26.81
N ASP A 12 -41.49 4.76 -25.60
CA ASP A 12 -42.73 4.71 -24.82
C ASP A 12 -43.76 5.67 -25.44
N LYS A 13 -44.95 5.14 -25.73
CA LYS A 13 -46.02 5.87 -26.41
C LYS A 13 -46.61 6.99 -25.55
N TYR A 14 -46.55 6.84 -24.22
CA TYR A 14 -47.15 7.79 -23.28
C TYR A 14 -46.21 8.94 -22.93
N SER A 15 -44.95 8.64 -22.60
CA SER A 15 -43.96 9.68 -22.29
C SER A 15 -43.30 10.29 -23.52
N GLY A 16 -43.39 9.64 -24.69
CA GLY A 16 -42.66 10.06 -25.89
C GLY A 16 -41.14 9.96 -25.76
N THR A 17 -40.64 9.25 -24.75
CA THR A 17 -39.22 9.09 -24.47
C THR A 17 -38.75 7.65 -24.68
N TRP A 18 -37.47 7.50 -25.03
CA TRP A 18 -36.86 6.17 -25.15
C TRP A 18 -36.61 5.58 -23.76
N THR A 19 -37.07 4.36 -23.54
CA THR A 19 -37.09 3.68 -22.25
C THR A 19 -36.71 2.20 -22.40
N TRP A 20 -36.42 1.55 -21.28
CA TRP A 20 -36.19 0.11 -21.22
C TRP A 20 -37.48 -0.62 -20.87
N LYS A 21 -37.91 -1.51 -21.74
CA LYS A 21 -39.04 -2.42 -21.51
C LYS A 21 -38.50 -3.76 -21.04
N ILE A 22 -38.96 -4.21 -19.88
CA ILE A 22 -38.71 -5.55 -19.37
C ILE A 22 -39.98 -6.37 -19.42
N THR A 23 -39.89 -7.62 -19.88
CA THR A 23 -41.02 -8.55 -19.89
C THR A 23 -40.72 -9.80 -19.08
N GLY A 24 -41.78 -10.42 -18.56
CA GLY A 24 -41.70 -11.67 -17.79
C GLY A 24 -42.06 -11.46 -16.31
N VAL A 25 -42.99 -12.29 -15.83
CA VAL A 25 -43.62 -12.15 -14.50
C VAL A 25 -42.60 -12.06 -13.38
N ARG A 26 -41.60 -12.95 -13.38
CA ARG A 26 -40.56 -13.03 -12.33
C ARG A 26 -39.57 -11.87 -12.43
N ALA A 27 -39.19 -11.46 -13.64
CA ALA A 27 -38.32 -10.31 -13.84
C ALA A 27 -38.97 -9.02 -13.32
N ILE A 28 -40.26 -8.82 -13.63
CA ILE A 28 -41.01 -7.63 -13.22
C ILE A 28 -41.16 -7.55 -11.70
N MET A 29 -41.49 -8.67 -11.02
CA MET A 29 -41.56 -8.70 -9.55
C MET A 29 -40.24 -8.33 -8.87
N MET A 30 -39.10 -8.63 -9.49
CA MET A 30 -37.78 -8.29 -8.95
C MET A 30 -37.42 -6.83 -9.23
N VAL A 31 -37.71 -6.34 -10.44
CA VAL A 31 -37.47 -4.94 -10.81
C VAL A 31 -38.37 -4.00 -10.00
N SER A 32 -39.63 -4.34 -9.74
CA SER A 32 -40.56 -3.48 -8.99
C SER A 32 -40.16 -3.26 -7.53
N LYS A 33 -39.40 -4.19 -6.94
CA LYS A 33 -38.81 -4.00 -5.60
C LYS A 33 -37.60 -3.07 -5.61
N LEU A 34 -36.88 -2.97 -6.73
CA LEU A 34 -35.58 -2.31 -6.83
C LEU A 34 -35.64 -0.94 -7.51
N ILE A 35 -36.59 -0.74 -8.43
CA ILE A 35 -36.75 0.47 -9.23
C ILE A 35 -38.10 1.12 -8.89
N PRO A 36 -38.14 2.06 -7.93
CA PRO A 36 -39.40 2.67 -7.47
C PRO A 36 -40.12 3.51 -8.54
N LYS A 37 -39.38 3.93 -9.58
CA LYS A 37 -39.87 4.82 -10.65
C LYS A 37 -40.34 4.08 -11.90
N LEU A 38 -40.50 2.75 -11.85
CA LEU A 38 -41.06 2.01 -12.97
C LEU A 38 -42.56 2.20 -13.06
N TRP A 39 -43.12 1.98 -14.25
CA TRP A 39 -44.57 1.87 -14.46
C TRP A 39 -44.88 0.66 -15.34
N TYR A 40 -46.11 0.16 -15.25
CA TYR A 40 -46.56 -0.96 -16.07
C TYR A 40 -46.90 -0.47 -17.48
N GLY A 41 -46.54 -1.26 -18.48
CA GLY A 41 -46.85 -0.97 -19.89
C GLY A 41 -48.26 -1.42 -20.29
N ASP A 42 -48.52 -1.51 -21.60
CA ASP A 42 -49.82 -1.89 -22.18
C ASP A 42 -50.25 -3.33 -21.84
N GLY A 43 -49.32 -4.19 -21.43
CA GLY A 43 -49.56 -5.59 -21.08
C GLY A 43 -49.36 -5.91 -19.60
N PRO A 44 -50.07 -6.92 -19.04
CA PRO A 44 -49.98 -7.30 -17.62
C PRO A 44 -48.61 -7.87 -17.21
N ASN A 45 -47.76 -8.19 -18.19
CA ASN A 45 -46.42 -8.76 -17.99
C ASN A 45 -45.33 -7.88 -18.61
N GLU A 46 -45.53 -6.56 -18.59
CA GLU A 46 -44.59 -5.59 -19.12
C GLU A 46 -44.38 -4.44 -18.14
N ALA A 47 -43.12 -4.09 -17.87
CA ALA A 47 -42.77 -2.91 -17.10
C ALA A 47 -41.82 -2.02 -17.91
N ILE A 48 -42.09 -0.72 -17.87
CA ILE A 48 -41.29 0.32 -18.50
C ILE A 48 -40.42 0.98 -17.43
N ILE A 49 -39.14 1.10 -17.76
CA ILE A 49 -38.10 1.62 -16.89
C ILE A 49 -37.45 2.82 -17.59
N PRO A 50 -37.34 3.98 -16.91
CA PRO A 50 -36.71 5.16 -17.49
C PRO A 50 -35.24 4.91 -17.86
N ASP A 51 -34.79 5.51 -18.96
CA ASP A 51 -33.40 5.42 -19.43
C ASP A 51 -32.47 6.39 -18.67
N ASP A 52 -32.35 6.18 -17.36
CA ASP A 52 -31.44 6.93 -16.49
C ASP A 52 -30.31 6.06 -15.93
N ALA A 53 -29.26 6.73 -15.46
CA ALA A 53 -28.03 6.07 -15.01
C ALA A 53 -28.23 5.14 -13.80
N ASN A 54 -29.25 5.35 -12.97
CA ASN A 54 -29.55 4.48 -11.83
C ASN A 54 -30.35 3.25 -12.29
N SER A 55 -31.36 3.47 -13.11
CA SER A 55 -32.18 2.41 -13.70
C SER A 55 -31.34 1.41 -14.52
N ILE A 56 -30.42 1.90 -15.36
CA ILE A 56 -29.50 1.04 -16.12
C ILE A 56 -28.61 0.18 -15.21
N LYS A 57 -28.14 0.72 -14.07
CA LYS A 57 -27.34 -0.03 -13.09
C LYS A 57 -28.15 -1.14 -12.43
N GLN A 58 -29.39 -0.84 -12.05
CA GLN A 58 -30.29 -1.79 -11.41
C GLN A 58 -30.67 -2.93 -12.38
N ILE A 59 -30.94 -2.62 -13.64
CA ILE A 59 -31.15 -3.62 -14.70
C ILE A 59 -29.91 -4.50 -14.87
N LYS A 60 -28.70 -3.91 -14.90
CA LYS A 60 -27.44 -4.66 -15.03
C LYS A 60 -27.27 -5.64 -13.87
N TRP A 61 -27.43 -5.18 -12.63
CA TRP A 61 -27.30 -6.02 -11.44
C TRP A 61 -28.27 -7.20 -11.45
N ILE A 62 -29.53 -6.96 -11.87
CA ILE A 62 -30.52 -8.03 -12.04
C ILE A 62 -30.06 -9.00 -13.14
N SER A 63 -29.57 -8.51 -14.27
CA SER A 63 -29.14 -9.37 -15.40
C SER A 63 -27.93 -10.25 -15.08
N GLU A 64 -27.05 -9.83 -14.17
CA GLU A 64 -25.88 -10.60 -13.72
C GLU A 64 -26.29 -11.75 -12.77
N LYS A 65 -27.34 -11.54 -11.97
CA LYS A 65 -27.85 -12.53 -11.01
C LYS A 65 -28.94 -13.44 -11.59
N TYR A 66 -29.72 -12.91 -12.54
CA TYR A 66 -30.83 -13.58 -13.22
C TYR A 66 -30.77 -13.28 -14.73
N PRO A 67 -30.32 -14.24 -15.56
CA PRO A 67 -30.10 -13.99 -16.98
C PRO A 67 -31.36 -13.52 -17.71
N LEU A 68 -31.32 -12.29 -18.23
CA LEU A 68 -32.32 -11.71 -19.12
C LEU A 68 -31.88 -11.87 -20.57
N GLU A 69 -32.83 -12.15 -21.45
CA GLU A 69 -32.57 -12.12 -22.90
C GLU A 69 -32.62 -10.68 -23.41
N ILE A 70 -31.46 -10.17 -23.81
CA ILE A 70 -31.32 -8.79 -24.28
C ILE A 70 -31.62 -8.74 -25.77
N LEU A 71 -32.75 -8.15 -26.14
CA LEU A 71 -33.19 -7.99 -27.53
C LEU A 71 -32.46 -6.82 -28.20
N SER A 72 -32.31 -5.69 -27.50
CA SER A 72 -31.61 -4.50 -28.00
C SER A 72 -30.10 -4.51 -27.66
N LYS A 73 -29.38 -5.57 -28.06
CA LYS A 73 -27.98 -5.83 -27.67
C LYS A 73 -27.02 -4.68 -27.96
N SER A 74 -27.11 -4.06 -29.14
CA SER A 74 -26.22 -2.97 -29.56
C SER A 74 -26.40 -1.71 -28.72
N ILE A 75 -27.65 -1.34 -28.42
CA ILE A 75 -27.98 -0.18 -27.58
C ILE A 75 -27.59 -0.46 -26.14
N TRP A 76 -27.86 -1.66 -25.64
CA TRP A 76 -27.44 -2.08 -24.30
C TRP A 76 -25.92 -1.99 -24.15
N GLN A 77 -25.17 -2.56 -25.09
CA GLN A 77 -23.71 -2.46 -25.12
C GLN A 77 -23.23 -1.02 -25.21
N ARG A 78 -23.88 -0.16 -26.00
CA ARG A 78 -23.55 1.27 -26.11
C ARG A 78 -23.81 2.04 -24.82
N LYS A 79 -24.93 1.78 -24.15
CA LYS A 79 -25.30 2.43 -22.88
C LYS A 79 -24.45 1.92 -21.71
N MET A 80 -24.04 0.65 -21.76
CA MET A 80 -23.00 0.08 -20.89
C MET A 80 -21.61 0.69 -21.15
N SER A 81 -21.27 0.97 -22.42
CA SER A 81 -19.95 1.47 -22.83
C SER A 81 -19.81 2.99 -22.82
N ALA A 82 -20.90 3.76 -22.82
CA ALA A 82 -20.87 5.23 -22.71
C ALA A 82 -20.25 5.74 -21.38
N LYS A 83 -19.99 4.84 -20.42
CA LYS A 83 -19.22 5.08 -19.20
C LYS A 83 -17.89 4.32 -19.11
N LEU A 84 -17.50 3.56 -20.14
CA LEU A 84 -16.09 3.18 -20.27
C LEU A 84 -15.36 4.49 -20.51
N ILE A 85 -14.61 4.93 -19.49
CA ILE A 85 -13.57 5.97 -19.54
C ILE A 85 -13.15 6.16 -20.99
N LYS A 86 -13.42 7.34 -21.59
CA LYS A 86 -12.90 7.69 -22.92
C LYS A 86 -11.41 7.37 -22.87
N LYS A 87 -10.99 6.24 -23.44
CA LYS A 87 -9.61 5.76 -23.34
C LYS A 87 -8.74 6.91 -23.83
N PRO A 88 -7.91 7.54 -22.97
CA PRO A 88 -6.92 8.46 -23.49
C PRO A 88 -6.09 7.67 -24.50
N ARG A 89 -5.89 8.23 -25.70
CA ARG A 89 -4.96 7.66 -26.68
C ARG A 89 -3.62 7.52 -25.98
N SER A 90 -3.26 6.29 -25.65
CA SER A 90 -2.04 5.97 -24.92
C SER A 90 -1.18 5.06 -25.77
N THR A 91 0.09 5.42 -25.81
CA THR A 91 1.18 4.59 -26.32
C THR A 91 1.21 3.30 -25.52
N LYS A 92 1.15 2.15 -26.22
CA LYS A 92 1.50 0.86 -25.59
C LYS A 92 2.95 0.99 -25.10
N THR A 93 3.21 0.59 -23.85
CA THR A 93 4.59 0.47 -23.37
C THR A 93 5.26 -0.63 -24.18
N GLU A 94 6.07 -0.24 -25.17
CA GLU A 94 6.90 -1.15 -25.95
C GLU A 94 7.80 -1.98 -25.02
N LYS A 95 8.11 -3.20 -25.44
CA LYS A 95 8.98 -4.13 -24.70
C LYS A 95 10.18 -3.37 -24.11
N LEU A 96 10.38 -3.48 -22.80
CA LEU A 96 11.42 -2.75 -22.10
C LEU A 96 12.80 -3.19 -22.58
N SER A 97 13.67 -2.21 -22.77
CA SER A 97 15.06 -2.38 -23.19
C SER A 97 16.01 -1.99 -22.06
N LYS A 98 17.29 -2.36 -22.18
CA LYS A 98 18.30 -2.00 -21.18
C LYS A 98 18.88 -0.62 -21.50
N ALA A 99 18.23 0.44 -20.99
CA ALA A 99 18.69 1.81 -21.20
C ALA A 99 20.04 2.10 -20.51
N THR A 100 20.79 3.03 -21.08
CA THR A 100 22.03 3.56 -20.48
C THR A 100 21.74 4.89 -19.79
N PRO A 101 22.25 5.10 -18.55
CA PRO A 101 22.02 6.34 -17.84
C PRO A 101 22.81 7.50 -18.48
N GLY A 102 22.30 8.71 -18.33
CA GLY A 102 22.98 9.93 -18.77
C GLY A 102 24.34 10.12 -18.08
N LYS A 103 25.26 10.83 -18.76
CA LYS A 103 26.65 11.06 -18.30
C LYS A 103 26.77 11.71 -16.91
N GLN A 104 25.71 12.34 -16.40
CA GLN A 104 25.67 12.93 -15.06
C GLN A 104 25.64 11.87 -13.94
N PHE A 105 25.21 10.64 -14.27
CA PHE A 105 25.06 9.56 -13.30
C PHE A 105 26.38 8.81 -13.11
N GLN A 106 26.82 8.67 -11.85
CA GLN A 106 28.11 8.07 -11.47
C GLN A 106 28.00 6.61 -10.99
N GLY A 107 26.80 6.02 -11.02
CA GLY A 107 26.55 4.65 -10.57
C GLY A 107 26.59 3.60 -11.69
N LYS A 108 26.66 2.33 -11.30
CA LYS A 108 26.40 1.19 -12.20
C LYS A 108 25.02 0.62 -11.91
N LEU A 109 24.16 0.58 -12.92
CA LEU A 109 22.82 0.00 -12.82
C LEU A 109 22.86 -1.52 -13.12
N LEU A 110 22.11 -2.28 -12.33
CA LEU A 110 21.81 -3.69 -12.63
C LEU A 110 20.91 -3.81 -13.87
N ASN A 111 20.84 -5.00 -14.48
CA ASN A 111 20.08 -5.19 -15.72
C ASN A 111 18.60 -4.81 -15.59
N PHE A 112 17.92 -5.26 -14.52
CA PHE A 112 16.53 -4.86 -14.29
C PHE A 112 16.43 -3.34 -14.00
N GLN A 113 17.40 -2.73 -13.32
CA GLN A 113 17.38 -1.29 -13.08
C GLN A 113 17.49 -0.48 -14.39
N LYS A 114 18.21 -0.99 -15.39
CA LYS A 114 18.24 -0.41 -16.75
C LYS A 114 16.90 -0.50 -17.46
N GLU A 115 16.15 -1.58 -17.27
CA GLU A 115 14.78 -1.71 -17.78
C GLU A 115 13.82 -0.76 -17.07
N GLY A 116 14.00 -0.54 -15.76
CA GLY A 116 13.22 0.45 -15.01
C GLY A 116 13.52 1.89 -15.43
N LEU A 117 14.78 2.18 -15.78
CA LEU A 117 15.16 3.44 -16.42
C LEU A 117 14.46 3.61 -17.78
N ASP A 118 14.47 2.59 -18.64
CA ASP A 118 13.78 2.61 -19.93
C ASP A 118 12.28 2.86 -19.77
N PHE A 119 11.66 2.22 -18.78
CA PHE A 119 10.26 2.44 -18.43
C PHE A 119 10.00 3.91 -18.06
N LEU A 120 10.80 4.50 -17.17
CA LEU A 120 10.65 5.91 -16.79
C LEU A 120 10.81 6.86 -17.98
N LEU A 121 11.74 6.57 -18.90
CA LEU A 121 11.94 7.35 -20.13
C LEU A 121 10.72 7.25 -21.05
N LYS A 122 10.23 6.03 -21.33
CA LYS A 122 9.04 5.81 -22.18
C LYS A 122 7.76 6.39 -21.58
N SER A 123 7.63 6.39 -20.26
CA SER A 123 6.50 7.02 -19.56
C SER A 123 6.64 8.53 -19.40
N SER A 124 7.70 9.15 -19.93
CA SER A 124 8.01 10.58 -19.74
C SER A 124 7.90 10.97 -18.27
N GLY A 125 8.48 10.16 -17.38
CA GLY A 125 8.52 10.41 -15.93
C GLY A 125 7.18 10.53 -15.20
N ASN A 126 6.04 10.15 -15.81
CA ASN A 126 4.72 10.15 -15.19
C ASN A 126 4.30 8.71 -14.85
N ALA A 127 4.99 8.12 -13.88
CA ALA A 127 4.92 6.69 -13.60
C ALA A 127 5.17 6.35 -12.12
N LEU A 128 4.74 5.15 -11.74
CA LEU A 128 4.90 4.53 -10.44
C LEU A 128 5.89 3.36 -10.54
N LEU A 129 7.06 3.50 -9.90
CA LEU A 129 7.94 2.36 -9.65
C LEU A 129 7.48 1.67 -8.37
N ALA A 130 6.79 0.55 -8.54
CA ALA A 130 6.24 -0.31 -7.50
C ALA A 130 7.13 -1.55 -7.21
N ASP A 131 8.38 -1.55 -7.68
CA ASP A 131 9.38 -2.60 -7.37
C ASP A 131 9.45 -2.89 -5.86
N GLU A 132 9.70 -4.16 -5.48
CA GLU A 132 9.86 -4.52 -4.07
C GLU A 132 10.95 -3.69 -3.35
N MET A 133 10.82 -3.59 -2.04
CA MET A 133 11.71 -2.75 -1.25
C MET A 133 13.13 -3.30 -1.27
N GLY A 134 14.12 -2.43 -1.51
CA GLY A 134 15.53 -2.84 -1.61
C GLY A 134 16.03 -3.11 -3.03
N LEU A 135 15.18 -3.03 -4.06
CA LEU A 135 15.60 -3.14 -5.47
C LEU A 135 16.24 -1.85 -6.07
N GLY A 136 16.41 -0.81 -5.25
CA GLY A 136 17.11 0.41 -5.67
C GLY A 136 16.26 1.41 -6.48
N LYS A 137 14.98 1.60 -6.11
CA LYS A 137 14.07 2.59 -6.74
C LYS A 137 14.66 4.01 -6.78
N THR A 138 15.28 4.46 -5.69
CA THR A 138 15.95 5.76 -5.60
C THR A 138 17.02 5.91 -6.69
N VAL A 139 17.87 4.90 -6.86
CA VAL A 139 18.95 4.88 -7.85
C VAL A 139 18.41 4.95 -9.28
N GLN A 140 17.33 4.20 -9.57
CA GLN A 140 16.63 4.24 -10.86
C GLN A 140 16.07 5.65 -11.16
N THR A 141 15.46 6.30 -10.17
CA THR A 141 14.92 7.66 -10.32
C THR A 141 16.03 8.69 -10.54
N LEU A 142 17.15 8.59 -9.83
CA LEU A 142 18.30 9.48 -10.06
C LEU A 142 18.92 9.27 -11.45
N ALA A 143 19.01 8.02 -11.93
CA ALA A 143 19.42 7.72 -13.29
C ALA A 143 18.47 8.29 -14.35
N TYR A 144 17.16 8.30 -14.06
CA TYR A 144 16.17 8.96 -14.93
C TYR A 144 16.39 10.48 -14.97
N ILE A 145 16.53 11.13 -13.80
CA ILE A 145 16.80 12.58 -13.71
C ILE A 145 18.09 12.97 -14.44
N ALA A 146 19.13 12.12 -14.38
CA ALA A 146 20.38 12.32 -15.11
C ALA A 146 20.23 12.19 -16.63
N SER A 147 19.30 11.36 -17.09
CA SER A 147 19.06 11.08 -18.51
C SER A 147 18.12 12.10 -19.15
N GLU A 148 17.13 12.58 -18.41
CA GLU A 148 16.13 13.54 -18.88
C GLU A 148 16.69 14.97 -18.89
N LYS A 149 16.65 15.63 -20.06
CA LYS A 149 17.33 16.92 -20.26
C LYS A 149 16.69 18.04 -19.44
N GLN A 150 15.38 17.95 -19.23
CA GLN A 150 14.57 19.00 -18.60
C GLN A 150 14.04 18.60 -17.21
N ALA A 151 14.68 17.66 -16.52
CA ALA A 151 14.20 17.18 -15.23
C ALA A 151 14.36 18.19 -14.07
N LEU A 152 15.39 19.06 -14.11
CA LEU A 152 15.68 20.02 -13.04
C LEU A 152 14.88 21.33 -13.20
N PRO A 153 14.43 21.97 -12.11
CA PRO A 153 14.60 21.59 -10.71
C PRO A 153 13.67 20.45 -10.24
N VAL A 154 14.13 19.64 -9.29
CA VAL A 154 13.43 18.46 -8.77
C VAL A 154 12.96 18.72 -7.33
N LEU A 155 11.70 18.44 -7.04
CA LEU A 155 11.16 18.38 -5.68
C LEU A 155 10.98 16.92 -5.27
N VAL A 156 11.75 16.49 -4.28
CA VAL A 156 11.61 15.19 -3.61
C VAL A 156 10.75 15.36 -2.37
N VAL A 157 9.62 14.68 -2.35
CA VAL A 157 8.72 14.56 -1.19
C VAL A 157 8.88 13.16 -0.62
N ALA A 158 9.32 13.05 0.63
CA ALA A 158 9.57 11.75 1.24
C ALA A 158 9.25 11.74 2.75
N PRO A 159 9.14 10.55 3.39
CA PRO A 159 9.09 10.45 4.84
C PRO A 159 10.32 11.08 5.52
N LEU A 160 10.15 11.56 6.75
CA LEU A 160 11.20 12.31 7.48
C LEU A 160 12.51 11.52 7.56
N VAL A 161 12.37 10.21 7.72
CA VAL A 161 13.44 9.23 7.94
C VAL A 161 14.27 8.96 6.69
N THR A 162 13.73 9.18 5.49
CA THR A 162 14.45 8.96 4.22
C THR A 162 15.06 10.24 3.65
N LEU A 163 14.75 11.43 4.18
CA LEU A 163 15.24 12.69 3.62
C LEU A 163 16.77 12.77 3.60
N THR A 164 17.43 12.38 4.70
CA THR A 164 18.90 12.37 4.79
C THR A 164 19.50 11.33 3.84
N ASN A 165 18.81 10.19 3.64
CA ASN A 165 19.23 9.19 2.68
C ASN A 165 19.16 9.74 1.25
N TRP A 166 18.07 10.41 0.88
CA TRP A 166 17.96 11.08 -0.43
C TRP A 166 19.09 12.06 -0.69
N LYS A 167 19.43 12.90 0.29
CA LYS A 167 20.57 13.82 0.17
C LYS A 167 21.87 13.06 -0.14
N ARG A 168 22.19 12.02 0.64
CA ARG A 168 23.41 11.20 0.45
C ARG A 168 23.42 10.52 -0.91
N GLU A 169 22.30 9.97 -1.37
CA GLU A 169 22.21 9.27 -2.65
C GLU A 169 22.33 10.23 -3.84
N ILE A 170 21.79 11.44 -3.73
CA ILE A 170 21.99 12.49 -4.76
C ILE A 170 23.47 12.87 -4.83
N GLU A 171 24.12 13.12 -3.69
CA GLU A 171 25.55 13.47 -3.63
C GLU A 171 26.45 12.34 -4.15
N ARG A 172 26.06 11.08 -3.92
CA ARG A 172 26.80 9.90 -4.35
C ARG A 172 26.64 9.61 -5.84
N PHE A 173 25.43 9.69 -6.38
CA PHE A 173 25.12 9.18 -7.71
C PHE A 173 25.04 10.24 -8.81
N LEU A 174 24.97 11.52 -8.47
CA LEU A 174 24.88 12.60 -9.45
C LEU A 174 26.07 13.56 -9.34
N SER A 175 26.66 13.89 -10.50
CA SER A 175 27.55 15.04 -10.62
C SER A 175 26.78 16.31 -10.95
N LYS A 176 27.39 17.46 -10.71
CA LYS A 176 26.81 18.77 -11.00
C LYS A 176 26.80 19.02 -12.49
N LYS A 177 25.67 19.49 -12.99
CA LYS A 177 25.51 19.97 -14.36
C LYS A 177 25.53 21.49 -14.33
N SER A 178 26.52 22.09 -14.97
CA SER A 178 26.60 23.54 -15.13
C SER A 178 25.44 24.04 -16.02
N ARG A 179 25.11 25.33 -15.92
CA ARG A 179 24.05 25.98 -16.72
C ARG A 179 24.25 25.85 -18.22
N ASN A 180 25.50 25.68 -18.68
CA ASN A 180 25.85 25.44 -20.08
C ASN A 180 25.82 23.94 -20.48
N GLY A 181 25.32 23.06 -19.62
CA GLY A 181 25.22 21.62 -19.85
C GLY A 181 26.51 20.84 -19.65
N ARG A 182 27.63 21.49 -19.30
CA ARG A 182 28.89 20.80 -18.96
C ARG A 182 28.76 20.10 -17.62
N ILE A 183 29.27 18.88 -17.56
CA ILE A 183 29.32 18.10 -16.32
C ILE A 183 30.61 18.48 -15.62
N VAL A 184 30.48 18.93 -14.37
CA VAL A 184 31.62 19.18 -13.50
C VAL A 184 31.81 17.93 -12.68
N THR A 185 32.80 17.13 -13.06
CA THR A 185 33.24 15.98 -12.26
C THR A 185 33.71 16.52 -10.90
N ASP A 186 33.41 15.80 -9.81
CA ASP A 186 33.78 16.13 -8.42
C ASP A 186 32.93 17.17 -7.68
N GLN A 187 31.85 17.69 -8.27
CA GLN A 187 30.85 18.48 -7.52
C GLN A 187 29.50 17.78 -7.54
N ALA A 188 28.80 17.75 -6.40
CA ALA A 188 27.41 17.32 -6.33
C ALA A 188 26.46 18.46 -6.78
N PRO A 189 25.24 18.12 -7.26
CA PRO A 189 24.18 19.11 -7.47
C PRO A 189 23.87 19.92 -6.21
N SER A 190 23.32 21.12 -6.40
CA SER A 190 22.88 21.96 -5.30
C SER A 190 21.60 21.38 -4.66
N ILE A 191 21.63 21.15 -3.34
CA ILE A 191 20.53 20.50 -2.58
C ILE A 191 20.13 21.38 -1.41
N THR A 192 18.83 21.57 -1.20
CA THR A 192 18.28 22.16 0.02
C THR A 192 17.26 21.25 0.68
N MET A 193 17.33 21.17 2.01
CA MET A 193 16.44 20.37 2.85
C MET A 193 15.50 21.30 3.62
N ILE A 194 14.22 21.27 3.28
CA ILE A 194 13.22 22.12 3.92
C ILE A 194 12.72 21.43 5.19
N ARG A 195 13.22 21.90 6.34
CA ARG A 195 12.89 21.35 7.67
C ARG A 195 11.96 22.22 8.50
N MET A 196 11.79 23.47 8.13
CA MET A 196 10.91 24.41 8.84
C MET A 196 9.59 24.61 8.09
N GLY A 197 8.56 25.05 8.83
CA GLY A 197 7.25 25.39 8.29
C GLY A 197 6.96 26.90 8.15
N LYS A 198 7.86 27.80 8.56
CA LYS A 198 7.71 29.28 8.47
C LYS A 198 8.05 29.85 7.08
N SER A 199 7.09 30.44 6.35
CA SER A 199 7.32 30.86 4.95
C SER A 199 8.56 31.75 4.84
N GLU A 200 9.47 31.36 3.97
CA GLU A 200 10.80 31.98 3.78
C GLU A 200 11.22 31.78 2.32
N ASN A 201 12.11 32.65 1.82
CA ASN A 201 12.65 32.49 0.48
C ASN A 201 13.64 31.31 0.46
N ILE A 202 13.28 30.25 -0.26
CA ILE A 202 14.04 28.99 -0.28
C ILE A 202 15.32 29.11 -1.13
N GLY A 203 15.43 30.10 -2.02
CA GLY A 203 16.54 30.24 -2.96
C GLY A 203 16.42 29.31 -4.18
N THR A 204 17.47 29.25 -5.00
CA THR A 204 17.50 28.41 -6.22
C THR A 204 18.47 27.25 -6.07
N PHE A 205 17.93 26.03 -6.18
CA PHE A 205 18.65 24.77 -6.05
C PHE A 205 18.20 23.79 -7.13
N ASP A 206 19.04 22.80 -7.43
CA ASP A 206 18.72 21.70 -8.35
C ASP A 206 17.71 20.74 -7.71
N PHE A 207 17.89 20.46 -6.41
CA PHE A 207 17.05 19.57 -5.63
C PHE A 207 16.49 20.24 -4.37
N TYR A 208 15.18 20.11 -4.19
CA TYR A 208 14.47 20.46 -2.97
C TYR A 208 13.96 19.19 -2.32
N ILE A 209 14.27 18.98 -1.05
CA ILE A 209 13.84 17.79 -0.32
C ILE A 209 12.96 18.23 0.85
N ILE A 210 11.75 17.68 0.94
CA ILE A 210 10.76 18.08 1.94
C ILE A 210 9.95 16.88 2.46
N ASN A 211 9.52 16.97 3.72
CA ASN A 211 8.60 16.02 4.31
C ASN A 211 7.14 16.28 3.89
N TYR A 212 6.34 15.22 3.74
CA TYR A 212 4.90 15.30 3.45
C TYR A 212 4.11 16.26 4.35
N GLU A 213 4.43 16.36 5.63
CA GLU A 213 3.72 17.19 6.61
C GLU A 213 3.97 18.69 6.45
N LEU A 214 5.12 19.06 5.91
CA LEU A 214 5.49 20.46 5.69
C LEU A 214 4.93 21.01 4.37
N LEU A 215 4.52 20.14 3.45
CA LEU A 215 4.05 20.55 2.13
C LEU A 215 2.90 21.56 2.17
N HIS A 216 1.90 21.33 3.04
CA HIS A 216 0.75 22.23 3.11
C HIS A 216 1.16 23.65 3.53
N LYS A 217 2.09 23.76 4.48
CA LYS A 217 2.61 25.05 4.98
C LYS A 217 3.53 25.75 3.98
N ARG A 218 4.21 24.99 3.11
CA ARG A 218 5.20 25.47 2.13
C ARG A 218 4.67 25.61 0.72
N LEU A 219 3.38 25.33 0.49
CA LEU A 219 2.80 25.24 -0.85
C LEU A 219 3.02 26.52 -1.68
N LEU A 220 2.85 27.69 -1.05
CA LEU A 220 3.02 28.99 -1.71
C LEU A 220 4.48 29.32 -2.04
N ASP A 221 5.42 28.81 -1.25
CA ASP A 221 6.85 29.01 -1.49
C ASP A 221 7.29 28.10 -2.64
N LEU A 222 6.87 26.84 -2.60
CA LEU A 222 7.19 25.81 -3.60
C LEU A 222 6.62 26.14 -4.98
N SER A 223 5.43 26.74 -5.06
CA SER A 223 4.82 27.09 -6.34
C SER A 223 5.59 28.17 -7.12
N LYS A 224 6.46 28.93 -6.45
CA LYS A 224 7.29 29.98 -7.06
C LYS A 224 8.60 29.44 -7.65
N LEU A 225 9.01 28.21 -7.31
CA LEU A 225 10.33 27.66 -7.64
C LEU A 225 10.44 27.07 -9.06
N ASN A 226 9.40 27.18 -9.88
CA ASN A 226 9.34 26.66 -11.26
C ASN A 226 9.84 25.20 -11.37
N ILE A 227 9.45 24.36 -10.41
CA ILE A 227 9.83 22.95 -10.32
C ILE A 227 9.32 22.22 -11.56
N ARG A 228 10.16 21.33 -12.12
CA ARG A 228 9.85 20.53 -13.31
C ARG A 228 9.49 19.09 -13.01
N THR A 229 10.14 18.51 -12.01
CA THR A 229 9.94 17.11 -11.62
C THR A 229 9.50 17.03 -10.17
N LEU A 230 8.40 16.31 -9.94
CA LEU A 230 7.93 15.91 -8.62
C LEU A 230 8.25 14.43 -8.41
N VAL A 231 9.06 14.12 -7.40
CA VAL A 231 9.32 12.75 -6.95
C VAL A 231 8.63 12.56 -5.61
N CYS A 232 7.72 11.59 -5.53
CA CYS A 232 7.06 11.20 -4.31
C CYS A 232 7.59 9.83 -3.88
N ASP A 233 8.31 9.78 -2.76
CA ASP A 233 8.82 8.55 -2.17
C ASP A 233 7.89 8.01 -1.09
N GLU A 234 7.74 6.69 -1.03
CA GLU A 234 6.71 6.01 -0.22
C GLU A 234 5.30 6.61 -0.48
N VAL A 235 4.87 6.61 -1.75
CA VAL A 235 3.61 7.24 -2.22
C VAL A 235 2.36 6.78 -1.49
N GLN A 236 2.37 5.64 -0.79
CA GLN A 236 1.28 5.20 0.08
C GLN A 236 0.89 6.24 1.15
N HIS A 237 1.74 7.22 1.47
CA HIS A 237 1.37 8.34 2.35
C HIS A 237 0.26 9.21 1.75
N LEU A 238 0.00 9.08 0.46
CA LEU A 238 -1.02 9.78 -0.31
C LEU A 238 -2.24 8.91 -0.64
N ARG A 239 -2.34 7.71 -0.06
CA ARG A 239 -3.41 6.74 -0.32
C ARG A 239 -4.83 7.19 0.03
N SER A 240 -4.97 8.31 0.76
CA SER A 240 -6.27 8.85 1.15
C SER A 240 -6.46 10.28 0.64
N LYS A 241 -7.49 10.43 -0.19
CA LYS A 241 -7.88 11.70 -0.82
C LYS A 241 -8.38 12.78 0.15
N THR A 242 -8.76 12.39 1.38
CA THR A 242 -9.28 13.32 2.39
C THR A 242 -8.18 14.02 3.19
N THR A 243 -6.91 13.60 3.00
CA THR A 243 -5.80 14.13 3.78
C THR A 243 -5.28 15.47 3.23
N GLN A 244 -4.79 16.34 4.13
CA GLN A 244 -4.11 17.57 3.73
C GLN A 244 -2.85 17.30 2.90
N LYS A 245 -2.14 16.20 3.20
CA LYS A 245 -0.95 15.73 2.46
C LYS A 245 -1.30 15.49 0.99
N TYR A 246 -2.36 14.73 0.73
CA TYR A 246 -2.87 14.49 -0.62
C TYR A 246 -3.24 15.80 -1.34
N ALA A 247 -4.04 16.64 -0.69
CA ALA A 247 -4.51 17.88 -1.28
C ALA A 247 -3.35 18.82 -1.66
N ALA A 248 -2.29 18.88 -0.84
CA ALA A 248 -1.10 19.68 -1.12
C ALA A 248 -0.31 19.14 -2.33
N VAL A 249 -0.04 17.82 -2.36
CA VAL A 249 0.68 17.20 -3.48
C VAL A 249 -0.12 17.32 -4.78
N LYS A 250 -1.44 17.09 -4.74
CA LYS A 250 -2.31 17.22 -5.91
C LYS A 250 -2.28 18.64 -6.49
N LYS A 251 -2.30 19.67 -5.63
CA LYS A 251 -2.16 21.07 -6.07
C LYS A 251 -0.80 21.34 -6.71
N LEU A 252 0.29 20.84 -6.12
CA LEU A 252 1.62 20.97 -6.71
C LEU A 252 1.70 20.27 -8.07
N ALA A 253 1.26 19.02 -8.15
CA ALA A 253 1.28 18.21 -9.36
C ALA A 253 0.49 18.83 -10.52
N ALA A 254 -0.49 19.69 -10.23
CA ALA A 254 -1.29 20.42 -11.22
C ALA A 254 -0.62 21.72 -11.74
N ILE A 255 0.50 22.15 -11.15
CA ILE A 255 1.23 23.34 -11.62
C ILE A 255 1.81 23.08 -13.01
N LYS A 256 1.60 24.04 -13.93
CA LYS A 256 2.02 23.93 -15.34
C LYS A 256 3.51 23.66 -15.55
N SER A 257 4.36 24.09 -14.61
CA SER A 257 5.80 23.85 -14.68
C SER A 257 6.18 22.39 -14.44
N ILE A 258 5.35 21.63 -13.73
CA ILE A 258 5.62 20.22 -13.39
C ILE A 258 5.18 19.33 -14.55
N ASN A 259 6.16 18.81 -15.27
CA ASN A 259 5.97 17.94 -16.42
C ASN A 259 6.11 16.46 -16.05
N TYR A 260 6.90 16.17 -15.01
CA TYR A 260 7.30 14.83 -14.62
C TYR A 260 6.85 14.53 -13.19
N ARG A 261 6.20 13.38 -12.97
CA ARG A 261 5.63 12.96 -11.68
C ARG A 261 5.99 11.50 -11.43
N VAL A 262 7.06 11.27 -10.67
CA VAL A 262 7.58 9.93 -10.38
C VAL A 262 7.13 9.51 -8.99
N GLY A 263 6.39 8.41 -8.91
CA GLY A 263 6.01 7.77 -7.66
C GLY A 263 6.93 6.59 -7.35
N LEU A 264 7.32 6.45 -6.08
CA LEU A 264 8.11 5.33 -5.59
C LEU A 264 7.38 4.68 -4.41
N SER A 265 7.19 3.37 -4.45
CA SER A 265 6.72 2.60 -3.30
C SER A 265 7.10 1.14 -3.44
N GLY A 266 7.33 0.44 -2.32
CA GLY A 266 7.35 -1.03 -2.34
C GLY A 266 5.97 -1.65 -2.16
N THR A 267 5.04 -0.90 -1.57
CA THR A 267 3.70 -1.35 -1.16
C THR A 267 2.70 -0.21 -1.42
N PRO A 268 2.33 0.05 -2.69
CA PRO A 268 1.47 1.19 -3.02
C PRO A 268 0.06 1.07 -2.43
N ILE A 269 -0.37 -0.15 -2.07
CA ILE A 269 -1.64 -0.47 -1.43
C ILE A 269 -1.37 -1.02 -0.03
N TYR A 270 -2.03 -0.49 1.00
CA TYR A 270 -1.85 -0.93 2.40
C TYR A 270 -3.00 -1.78 2.92
N ASN A 271 -4.23 -1.46 2.53
CA ASN A 271 -5.43 -2.12 3.04
C ASN A 271 -6.37 -2.59 1.94
N HIS A 272 -6.71 -1.72 1.00
CA HIS A 272 -7.77 -1.96 0.01
C HIS A 272 -7.35 -1.46 -1.35
N GLY A 273 -7.75 -2.17 -2.41
CA GLY A 273 -7.34 -1.85 -3.78
C GLY A 273 -7.66 -0.41 -4.21
N SER A 274 -8.71 0.21 -3.65
CA SER A 274 -9.11 1.58 -3.95
C SER A 274 -8.09 2.65 -3.52
N GLU A 275 -7.17 2.31 -2.60
CA GLU A 275 -6.07 3.16 -2.15
C GLU A 275 -5.08 3.53 -3.27
N ILE A 276 -5.10 2.79 -4.40
CA ILE A 276 -4.27 3.09 -5.57
C ILE A 276 -4.76 4.32 -6.33
N TRP A 277 -6.08 4.60 -6.33
CA TRP A 277 -6.66 5.65 -7.17
C TRP A 277 -6.07 7.04 -6.88
N PRO A 278 -5.96 7.50 -5.62
CA PRO A 278 -5.35 8.80 -5.31
C PRO A 278 -3.91 8.92 -5.84
N ILE A 279 -3.13 7.84 -5.76
CA ILE A 279 -1.74 7.82 -6.22
C ILE A 279 -1.72 8.02 -7.74
N ILE A 280 -2.55 7.29 -8.49
CA ILE A 280 -2.61 7.42 -9.94
C ILE A 280 -3.18 8.76 -10.38
N ASP A 281 -4.15 9.33 -9.67
CA ASP A 281 -4.70 10.66 -9.94
C ASP A 281 -3.63 11.76 -9.83
N ILE A 282 -2.61 11.58 -9.00
CA ILE A 282 -1.46 12.49 -8.93
C ILE A 282 -0.49 12.25 -10.10
N LEU A 283 -0.10 11.00 -10.34
CA LEU A 283 0.96 10.69 -11.32
C LEU A 283 0.48 10.86 -12.76
N LYS A 284 -0.75 10.43 -13.05
CA LYS A 284 -1.35 10.45 -14.39
C LYS A 284 -2.85 10.80 -14.29
N PRO A 285 -3.17 12.09 -14.04
CA PRO A 285 -4.55 12.54 -13.87
C PRO A 285 -5.46 12.10 -15.01
N GLY A 286 -6.65 11.58 -14.67
CA GLY A 286 -7.66 11.14 -15.64
C GLY A 286 -7.50 9.72 -16.18
N LEU A 287 -6.40 9.00 -15.90
CA LEU A 287 -6.21 7.62 -16.37
C LEU A 287 -7.34 6.69 -15.92
N LEU A 288 -7.74 6.78 -14.65
CA LEU A 288 -8.79 5.95 -14.03
C LEU A 288 -10.13 6.68 -13.93
N GLY A 289 -10.30 7.81 -14.63
CA GLY A 289 -11.45 8.70 -14.46
C GLY A 289 -11.47 9.37 -13.08
N ASN A 290 -12.59 10.02 -12.76
CA ASN A 290 -12.78 10.58 -11.42
C ASN A 290 -13.06 9.46 -10.40
N PHE A 291 -12.95 9.75 -9.09
CA PHE A 291 -13.12 8.73 -8.06
C PHE A 291 -14.49 8.04 -8.08
N LYS A 292 -15.55 8.75 -8.47
CA LYS A 292 -16.89 8.18 -8.56
C LYS A 292 -16.96 7.17 -9.71
N GLU A 293 -16.41 7.50 -10.87
CA GLU A 293 -16.31 6.61 -12.02
C GLU A 293 -15.46 5.37 -11.70
N PHE A 294 -14.32 5.57 -11.04
CA PHE A 294 -13.47 4.48 -10.58
C PHE A 294 -14.24 3.53 -9.66
N CYS A 295 -14.92 4.06 -8.64
CA CYS A 295 -15.72 3.24 -7.74
C CYS A 295 -16.89 2.54 -8.46
N GLU A 296 -17.58 3.22 -9.39
CA GLU A 296 -18.66 2.62 -10.17
C GLU A 296 -18.19 1.46 -11.06
N TYR A 297 -16.94 1.47 -11.52
CA TYR A 297 -16.42 0.48 -12.45
C TYR A 297 -15.67 -0.67 -11.78
N PHE A 298 -14.82 -0.36 -10.78
CA PHE A 298 -13.92 -1.32 -10.16
C PHE A 298 -14.39 -1.78 -8.78
N CYS A 299 -15.24 -1.03 -8.09
CA CYS A 299 -15.49 -1.24 -6.67
C CYS A 299 -16.96 -1.52 -6.33
N TYR A 300 -17.16 -2.07 -5.13
CA TYR A 300 -18.41 -1.94 -4.39
C TYR A 300 -18.12 -1.21 -3.07
N LEU A 301 -19.16 -0.65 -2.45
CA LEU A 301 -19.05 -0.05 -1.12
C LEU A 301 -19.48 -1.11 -0.10
N ASN A 302 -18.64 -1.33 0.92
CA ASN A 302 -19.04 -2.13 2.07
C ASN A 302 -19.96 -1.33 3.01
N ASP A 303 -20.47 -1.98 4.06
CA ASP A 303 -21.36 -1.37 5.06
C ASP A 303 -20.74 -0.16 5.78
N LYS A 304 -19.40 -0.04 5.76
CA LYS A 304 -18.63 1.06 6.34
C LYS A 304 -18.33 2.18 5.33
N GLY A 305 -18.90 2.13 4.12
CA GLY A 305 -18.67 3.11 3.05
C GLY A 305 -17.27 3.06 2.44
N THR A 306 -16.51 1.99 2.69
CA THR A 306 -15.18 1.77 2.12
C THR A 306 -15.31 1.13 0.74
N ALA A 307 -14.60 1.67 -0.24
CA ALA A 307 -14.56 1.12 -1.59
C ALA A 307 -13.60 -0.08 -1.65
N ILE A 308 -14.14 -1.27 -1.95
CA ILE A 308 -13.38 -2.51 -2.11
C ILE A 308 -13.41 -2.91 -3.58
N VAL A 309 -12.27 -3.33 -4.15
CA VAL A 309 -12.19 -3.72 -5.56
C VAL A 309 -12.82 -5.11 -5.73
N LEU A 310 -13.77 -5.20 -6.66
CA LEU A 310 -14.44 -6.45 -7.01
C LEU A 310 -13.42 -7.47 -7.52
N GLU A 311 -13.51 -8.73 -7.05
CA GLU A 311 -12.59 -9.80 -7.43
C GLU A 311 -12.47 -9.96 -8.96
N SER A 312 -13.60 -9.94 -9.67
CA SER A 312 -13.67 -10.02 -11.14
C SER A 312 -13.04 -8.83 -11.88
N LYS A 313 -12.69 -7.75 -11.17
CA LYS A 313 -12.09 -6.53 -11.73
C LYS A 313 -10.64 -6.32 -11.31
N ARG A 314 -10.10 -7.12 -10.41
CA ARG A 314 -8.72 -6.97 -9.90
C ARG A 314 -7.69 -7.14 -11.01
N GLU A 315 -7.82 -8.18 -11.82
CA GLU A 315 -6.96 -8.41 -12.99
C GLU A 315 -7.06 -7.27 -14.01
N SER A 316 -8.28 -6.82 -14.33
CA SER A 316 -8.48 -5.70 -15.25
C SER A 316 -7.83 -4.42 -14.74
N LEU A 317 -7.88 -4.17 -13.43
CA LEU A 317 -7.22 -3.03 -12.81
C LEU A 317 -5.69 -3.18 -12.91
N ARG A 318 -5.14 -4.35 -12.59
CA ARG A 318 -3.71 -4.65 -12.74
C ARG A 318 -3.22 -4.35 -14.15
N CYS A 319 -3.90 -4.88 -15.16
CA CYS A 319 -3.55 -4.68 -16.57
C CYS A 319 -3.55 -3.20 -16.99
N GLU A 320 -4.52 -2.41 -16.52
CA GLU A 320 -4.56 -0.96 -16.80
C GLU A 320 -3.40 -0.22 -16.09
N LEU A 321 -3.04 -0.63 -14.87
CA LEU A 321 -1.92 -0.05 -14.13
C LEU A 321 -0.58 -0.37 -14.80
N GLU A 322 -0.27 -1.64 -15.02
CA GLU A 322 1.00 -2.11 -15.59
C GLU A 322 1.26 -1.56 -16.99
N LYS A 323 0.19 -1.51 -17.79
CA LYS A 323 0.31 -1.03 -19.17
C LYS A 323 0.59 0.46 -19.25
N HIS A 324 0.11 1.27 -18.31
CA HIS A 324 0.05 2.73 -18.49
C HIS A 324 0.83 3.56 -17.50
N VAL A 325 1.11 3.06 -16.30
CA VAL A 325 1.65 3.89 -15.22
C VAL A 325 2.55 3.14 -14.25
N MET A 326 2.42 1.82 -14.09
CA MET A 326 3.09 1.08 -13.03
C MET A 326 4.12 0.08 -13.56
N LEU A 327 5.30 0.04 -12.96
CA LEU A 327 6.25 -1.07 -13.10
C LEU A 327 6.41 -1.76 -11.75
N ARG A 328 6.11 -3.06 -11.72
CA ARG A 328 6.12 -3.91 -10.53
C ARG A 328 6.97 -5.15 -10.80
N ARG A 329 7.92 -5.45 -9.91
CA ARG A 329 8.79 -6.63 -9.99
C ARG A 329 9.06 -7.19 -8.59
N LYS A 330 9.03 -8.52 -8.45
CA LYS A 330 9.40 -9.19 -7.21
C LYS A 330 10.91 -9.38 -7.09
N LYS A 331 11.42 -9.49 -5.87
CA LYS A 331 12.82 -9.87 -5.63
C LYS A 331 13.12 -11.25 -6.20
N SER A 332 12.20 -12.20 -6.06
CA SER A 332 12.35 -13.56 -6.60
C SER A 332 12.50 -13.56 -8.13
N ASP A 333 11.88 -12.61 -8.83
CA ASP A 333 11.97 -12.51 -10.29
C ASP A 333 13.33 -11.98 -10.76
N VAL A 334 13.95 -11.08 -9.98
CA VAL A 334 15.14 -10.32 -10.42
C VAL A 334 16.43 -10.64 -9.67
N LEU A 335 16.34 -11.19 -8.45
CA LEU A 335 17.44 -11.57 -7.58
C LEU A 335 17.36 -13.08 -7.28
N LYS A 336 17.76 -13.91 -8.24
CA LYS A 336 17.72 -15.38 -8.11
C LYS A 336 18.62 -15.93 -7.00
N ASP A 337 19.66 -15.19 -6.63
CA ASP A 337 20.61 -15.58 -5.57
C ASP A 337 20.08 -15.29 -4.15
N LEU A 338 19.01 -14.52 -4.03
CA LEU A 338 18.41 -14.21 -2.74
C LEU A 338 17.53 -15.38 -2.29
N LYS A 339 17.90 -16.01 -1.17
CA LYS A 339 17.12 -17.11 -0.59
C LYS A 339 15.70 -16.66 -0.24
N GLU A 340 14.78 -17.62 -0.25
CA GLU A 340 13.37 -17.36 0.02
C GLU A 340 13.12 -16.84 1.44
N LYS A 341 11.96 -16.18 1.62
CA LYS A 341 11.38 -15.88 2.92
C LYS A 341 10.26 -16.89 3.19
N VAL A 342 10.14 -17.30 4.43
CA VAL A 342 9.13 -18.27 4.86
C VAL A 342 8.30 -17.70 5.99
N ARG A 343 6.97 -17.77 5.87
CA ARG A 343 6.03 -17.23 6.85
C ARG A 343 5.31 -18.34 7.59
N TYR A 344 5.19 -18.19 8.90
CA TYR A 344 4.54 -19.13 9.78
C TYR A 344 3.46 -18.44 10.61
N ARG A 345 2.27 -19.03 10.59
CA ARG A 345 1.21 -18.72 11.54
C ARG A 345 1.39 -19.63 12.75
N GLU A 346 1.94 -19.08 13.83
CA GLU A 346 2.18 -19.84 15.05
C GLU A 346 1.10 -19.50 16.07
N ILE A 347 0.32 -20.50 16.46
CA ILE A 347 -0.71 -20.34 17.48
C ILE A 347 -0.04 -20.60 18.83
N ILE A 348 -0.08 -19.62 19.71
CA ILE A 348 0.46 -19.69 21.06
C ILE A 348 -0.66 -19.53 22.08
N ASP A 349 -0.45 -20.06 23.29
CA ASP A 349 -1.38 -19.86 24.39
C ASP A 349 -1.44 -18.40 24.82
N ALA A 350 -2.55 -18.04 25.48
CA ALA A 350 -2.79 -16.73 26.06
C ALA A 350 -3.65 -16.87 27.32
N ASP A 351 -3.51 -15.92 28.25
CA ASP A 351 -4.41 -15.83 29.40
C ASP A 351 -5.78 -15.30 28.97
N VAL A 352 -6.66 -16.22 28.57
CA VAL A 352 -8.01 -15.93 28.09
C VAL A 352 -8.89 -15.32 29.19
N ASN A 353 -8.66 -15.69 30.46
CA ASN A 353 -9.43 -15.16 31.57
C ASN A 353 -9.09 -13.69 31.82
N TYR A 354 -7.80 -13.36 31.87
CA TYR A 354 -7.34 -11.97 31.91
C TYR A 354 -7.88 -11.18 30.71
N TYR A 355 -7.76 -11.73 29.49
CA TYR A 355 -8.23 -11.08 28.27
C TYR A 355 -9.72 -10.72 28.33
N LYS A 356 -10.58 -11.68 28.70
CA LYS A 356 -12.03 -11.48 28.80
C LYS A 356 -12.41 -10.47 29.88
N ASN A 357 -11.73 -10.51 31.03
CA ASN A 357 -12.00 -9.58 32.13
C ASN A 357 -11.67 -8.13 31.74
N GLU A 358 -10.54 -7.90 31.09
CA GLU A 358 -10.17 -6.57 30.59
C GLU A 358 -11.04 -6.13 29.40
N LEU A 359 -11.45 -7.06 28.54
CA LEU A 359 -12.38 -6.78 27.44
C LEU A 359 -13.72 -6.24 27.96
N ASN A 360 -14.27 -6.84 29.02
CA ASN A 360 -15.51 -6.35 29.64
C ASN A 360 -15.37 -4.90 30.13
N LYS A 361 -14.26 -4.56 30.80
CA LYS A 361 -13.99 -3.18 31.24
C LYS A 361 -13.90 -2.20 30.07
N ILE A 362 -13.31 -2.63 28.94
CA ILE A 362 -13.23 -1.82 27.72
C ILE A 362 -14.63 -1.59 27.14
N TRP A 363 -15.49 -2.61 27.13
CA TRP A 363 -16.86 -2.49 26.66
C TRP A 363 -17.73 -1.59 27.54
N GLU A 364 -17.68 -1.73 28.86
CA GLU A 364 -18.40 -0.85 29.79
C GLU A 364 -18.02 0.62 29.56
N LYS A 365 -16.71 0.89 29.43
CA LYS A 365 -16.21 2.23 29.14
C LYS A 365 -16.65 2.73 27.76
N LEU A 366 -16.62 1.87 26.74
CA LEU A 366 -17.06 2.23 25.40
C LEU A 366 -18.54 2.59 25.39
N GLU A 367 -19.39 1.83 26.09
CA GLU A 367 -20.83 2.11 26.19
C GLU A 367 -21.09 3.45 26.88
N GLU A 368 -20.38 3.75 27.97
CA GLU A 368 -20.47 5.05 28.65
C GLU A 368 -20.04 6.20 27.74
N GLU A 369 -18.92 6.05 27.03
CA GLU A 369 -18.44 7.05 26.07
C GLU A 369 -19.40 7.24 24.89
N GLN A 370 -20.04 6.17 24.40
CA GLN A 370 -21.05 6.25 23.34
C GLN A 370 -22.31 6.98 23.79
N LYS A 371 -22.76 6.78 25.04
CA LYS A 371 -23.90 7.52 25.62
C LYS A 371 -23.60 9.02 25.71
N ASN A 372 -22.36 9.39 26.06
CA ASN A 372 -21.94 10.78 26.20
C ASN A 372 -21.51 11.45 24.88
N ALA A 373 -21.36 10.69 23.80
CA ALA A 373 -20.88 11.18 22.51
C ALA A 373 -21.95 12.04 21.80
N LYS A 374 -21.60 13.31 21.55
CA LYS A 374 -22.49 14.29 20.90
C LYS A 374 -22.38 14.30 19.38
N THR A 375 -21.25 13.82 18.83
CA THR A 375 -21.00 13.82 17.38
C THR A 375 -20.60 12.44 16.86
N GLU A 376 -20.79 12.20 15.56
CA GLU A 376 -20.29 10.98 14.89
C GLU A 376 -18.77 10.84 14.99
N PHE A 377 -18.05 11.96 15.02
CA PHE A 377 -16.60 11.97 15.20
C PHE A 377 -16.21 11.43 16.58
N ASP A 378 -16.89 11.87 17.65
CA ASP A 378 -16.64 11.38 19.01
C ASP A 378 -16.91 9.89 19.13
N ARG A 379 -18.00 9.41 18.50
CA ARG A 379 -18.33 7.98 18.44
C ARG A 379 -17.25 7.18 17.70
N SER A 380 -16.78 7.68 16.55
CA SER A 380 -15.70 7.03 15.82
C SER A 380 -14.40 7.01 16.61
N ALA A 381 -14.09 8.09 17.33
CA ALA A 381 -12.89 8.20 18.15
C ALA A 381 -12.92 7.24 19.35
N SER A 382 -14.07 7.06 20.02
CA SER A 382 -14.20 6.08 21.12
C SER A 382 -14.07 4.64 20.62
N TYR A 383 -14.70 4.27 19.50
CA TYR A 383 -14.48 2.95 18.87
C TYR A 383 -13.01 2.70 18.54
N ASN A 384 -12.33 3.67 17.92
CA ASN A 384 -10.92 3.53 17.61
C ASN A 384 -10.07 3.34 18.87
N ARG A 385 -10.39 4.03 19.98
CA ARG A 385 -9.69 3.85 21.27
C ARG A 385 -9.94 2.46 21.84
N ALA A 386 -11.18 1.97 21.84
CA ALA A 386 -11.52 0.63 22.30
C ALA A 386 -10.75 -0.46 21.53
N ILE A 387 -10.68 -0.35 20.20
CA ILE A 387 -9.91 -1.29 19.36
C ILE A 387 -8.42 -1.26 19.70
N GLN A 388 -7.83 -0.08 19.96
CA GLN A 388 -6.41 -0.04 20.37
C GLN A 388 -6.20 -0.67 21.74
N SER A 389 -7.10 -0.41 22.69
CA SER A 389 -7.03 -1.01 24.03
C SER A 389 -7.15 -2.53 23.97
N GLU A 390 -8.11 -3.07 23.20
CA GLU A 390 -8.31 -4.51 23.03
C GLU A 390 -7.05 -5.19 22.46
N ARG A 391 -6.42 -4.57 21.44
CA ARG A 391 -5.15 -5.07 20.89
C ARG A 391 -4.04 -5.11 21.94
N GLN A 392 -3.93 -4.06 22.75
CA GLN A 392 -2.91 -4.02 23.80
C GLN A 392 -3.15 -5.13 24.83
N VAL A 393 -4.41 -5.36 25.23
CA VAL A 393 -4.79 -6.44 26.16
C VAL A 393 -4.48 -7.81 25.55
N ALA A 394 -4.82 -8.04 24.27
CA ALA A 394 -4.47 -9.28 23.56
C ALA A 394 -2.95 -9.52 23.56
N GLY A 395 -2.16 -8.48 23.29
CA GLY A 395 -0.71 -8.53 23.32
C GLY A 395 -0.14 -8.87 24.70
N ILE A 396 -0.73 -8.32 25.78
CA ILE A 396 -0.34 -8.64 27.16
C ILE A 396 -0.73 -10.08 27.52
N ALA A 397 -1.95 -10.52 27.16
CA ALA A 397 -2.47 -11.85 27.51
C ALA A 397 -1.58 -12.99 27.00
N LYS A 398 -0.95 -12.83 25.83
CA LYS A 398 -0.04 -13.83 25.24
C LYS A 398 1.45 -13.58 25.54
N LEU A 399 1.79 -12.48 26.19
CA LEU A 399 3.17 -12.05 26.39
C LEU A 399 4.07 -13.11 27.06
N PRO A 400 3.64 -13.86 28.10
CA PRO A 400 4.47 -14.92 28.68
C PRO A 400 4.88 -15.98 27.66
N HIS A 401 3.97 -16.38 26.79
CA HIS A 401 4.23 -17.36 25.74
C HIS A 401 5.08 -16.79 24.60
N VAL A 402 4.92 -15.51 24.28
CA VAL A 402 5.84 -14.80 23.36
C VAL A 402 7.26 -14.81 23.92
N ILE A 403 7.46 -14.50 25.20
CA ILE A 403 8.77 -14.50 25.83
C ILE A 403 9.41 -15.89 25.74
N ASN A 404 8.67 -16.94 26.11
CA ASN A 404 9.16 -18.32 26.02
C ASN A 404 9.53 -18.70 24.58
N PHE A 405 8.69 -18.33 23.61
CA PHE A 405 8.97 -18.58 22.20
C PHE A 405 10.27 -17.90 21.73
N VAL A 406 10.50 -16.65 22.14
CA VAL A 406 11.74 -15.93 21.85
C VAL A 406 12.94 -16.62 22.51
N LYS A 407 12.83 -17.00 23.79
CA LYS A 407 13.91 -17.70 24.51
C LYS A 407 14.31 -19.00 23.81
N ASN A 408 13.34 -19.83 23.42
CA ASN A 408 13.58 -21.09 22.72
C ASN A 408 14.35 -20.89 21.40
N ILE A 409 14.05 -19.82 20.65
CA ILE A 409 14.80 -19.51 19.41
C ILE A 409 16.21 -18.99 19.73
N MET A 410 16.35 -18.19 20.80
CA MET A 410 17.63 -17.64 21.23
C MET A 410 18.62 -18.70 21.75
N GLU A 411 18.15 -19.84 22.28
CA GLU A 411 18.99 -20.99 22.69
C GLU A 411 19.84 -21.56 21.54
N ILE A 412 19.39 -21.37 20.30
CA ILE A 412 20.08 -21.81 19.09
C ILE A 412 21.13 -20.77 18.64
N GLU A 413 21.29 -19.69 19.42
CA GLU A 413 22.28 -18.65 19.22
C GLU A 413 22.13 -17.86 17.91
N GLU A 414 20.92 -17.86 17.35
CA GLU A 414 20.61 -17.16 16.11
C GLU A 414 20.23 -15.70 16.36
N SER A 415 20.44 -14.85 15.35
CA SER A 415 20.05 -13.45 15.43
C SER A 415 18.55 -13.27 15.13
N VAL A 416 17.84 -12.65 16.07
CA VAL A 416 16.38 -12.52 16.11
C VAL A 416 15.96 -11.06 16.18
N VAL A 417 14.92 -10.70 15.41
CA VAL A 417 14.23 -9.41 15.53
C VAL A 417 12.79 -9.66 15.95
N VAL A 418 12.40 -9.09 17.10
CA VAL A 418 11.04 -9.11 17.62
C VAL A 418 10.36 -7.79 17.30
N PHE A 419 9.26 -7.84 16.57
CA PHE A 419 8.42 -6.68 16.28
C PHE A 419 7.20 -6.63 17.20
N CYS A 420 7.00 -5.48 17.85
CA CYS A 420 5.79 -5.19 18.63
C CYS A 420 5.34 -3.74 18.44
N HIS A 421 4.07 -3.47 18.71
CA HIS A 421 3.41 -2.22 18.45
C HIS A 421 3.40 -1.30 19.67
N HIS A 422 2.93 -1.80 20.83
CA HIS A 422 2.68 -0.99 22.00
C HIS A 422 3.96 -0.76 22.82
N LYS A 423 4.21 0.48 23.22
CA LYS A 423 5.38 0.86 24.03
C LYS A 423 5.45 0.10 25.37
N TYR A 424 4.29 -0.25 25.92
CA TYR A 424 4.22 -1.04 27.16
C TYR A 424 4.75 -2.46 26.96
N ILE A 425 4.36 -3.13 25.86
CA ILE A 425 4.86 -4.46 25.51
C ILE A 425 6.35 -4.41 25.16
N HIS A 426 6.80 -3.36 24.46
CA HIS A 426 8.23 -3.09 24.27
C HIS A 426 9.00 -3.13 25.59
N LYS A 427 8.53 -2.37 26.59
CA LYS A 427 9.17 -2.30 27.91
C LYS A 427 9.23 -3.68 28.57
N LEU A 428 8.10 -4.39 28.61
CA LEU A 428 8.03 -5.70 29.26
C LEU A 428 8.92 -6.74 28.56
N LEU A 429 8.96 -6.75 27.22
CA LEU A 429 9.87 -7.64 26.48
C LEU A 429 11.34 -7.32 26.79
N HIS A 430 11.72 -6.05 26.87
CA HIS A 430 13.07 -5.66 27.25
C HIS A 430 13.44 -6.09 28.68
N GLU A 431 12.51 -5.96 29.63
CA GLU A 431 12.70 -6.38 31.02
C GLU A 431 12.82 -7.91 31.13
N SER A 432 11.92 -8.66 30.48
CA SER A 432 11.89 -10.12 30.56
C SER A 432 12.99 -10.83 29.75
N LEU A 433 13.59 -10.14 28.77
CA LEU A 433 14.67 -10.66 27.91
C LEU A 433 16.01 -9.94 28.17
N ALA A 434 16.15 -9.28 29.32
CA ALA A 434 17.34 -8.52 29.67
C ALA A 434 18.64 -9.35 29.64
N GLU A 435 18.53 -10.66 29.92
CA GLU A 435 19.65 -11.61 29.85
C GLU A 435 20.34 -11.66 28.47
N PHE A 436 19.61 -11.32 27.39
CA PHE A 436 20.15 -11.29 26.02
C PHE A 436 20.64 -9.91 25.57
N SER A 437 20.61 -8.91 26.46
CA SER A 437 20.99 -7.52 26.16
C SER A 437 20.38 -6.98 24.84
N PRO A 438 19.04 -6.96 24.71
CA PRO A 438 18.39 -6.63 23.44
C PRO A 438 18.64 -5.18 22.98
N ALA A 439 19.01 -5.01 21.72
CA ALA A 439 18.99 -3.70 21.06
C ALA A 439 17.54 -3.20 20.88
N ALA A 440 17.34 -1.88 20.93
CA ALA A 440 16.01 -1.27 20.90
C ALA A 440 15.84 -0.30 19.73
N ILE A 441 14.75 -0.45 18.97
CA ILE A 441 14.26 0.58 18.03
C ILE A 441 12.84 0.97 18.40
N ILE A 442 12.70 2.08 19.12
CA ILE A 442 11.42 2.58 19.66
C ILE A 442 11.14 3.98 19.09
N GLY A 443 9.87 4.24 18.78
CA GLY A 443 9.43 5.56 18.32
C GLY A 443 9.71 6.65 19.36
N GLY A 444 10.35 7.75 18.91
CA GLY A 444 10.75 8.88 19.76
C GLY A 444 12.23 8.93 20.10
N GLN A 445 13.01 7.88 19.80
CA GLN A 445 14.48 7.90 19.95
C GLN A 445 15.14 8.89 18.98
N THR A 446 16.26 9.48 19.39
CA THR A 446 17.11 10.29 18.50
C THR A 446 17.77 9.41 17.42
N ASP A 447 18.12 10.02 16.29
CA ASP A 447 18.78 9.30 15.20
C ASP A 447 20.11 8.68 15.63
N LYS A 448 20.86 9.34 16.52
CA LYS A 448 22.14 8.84 17.05
C LYS A 448 21.97 7.57 17.89
N ILE A 449 21.02 7.57 18.82
CA ILE A 449 20.74 6.39 19.67
C ILE A 449 20.25 5.24 18.80
N ARG A 450 19.34 5.52 17.86
CA ARG A 450 18.81 4.52 16.95
C ARG A 450 19.90 3.88 16.08
N GLN A 451 20.79 4.70 15.52
CA GLN A 451 21.89 4.20 14.69
C GLN A 451 22.83 3.31 15.50
N LYS A 452 23.17 3.71 16.73
CA LYS A 452 23.98 2.87 17.62
C LYS A 452 23.32 1.50 17.86
N SER A 453 22.04 1.44 18.20
CA SER A 453 21.33 0.16 18.37
C SER A 453 21.36 -0.73 17.12
N ILE A 454 21.32 -0.13 15.93
CA ILE A 454 21.42 -0.86 14.66
C ILE A 454 22.83 -1.40 14.47
N ASP A 455 23.83 -0.58 14.73
CA ASP A 455 25.24 -0.95 14.58
C ASP A 455 25.60 -2.07 15.55
N ASP A 456 25.22 -1.94 16.84
CA ASP A 456 25.45 -2.96 17.88
C ASP A 456 24.85 -4.32 17.46
N PHE A 457 23.64 -4.32 16.90
CA PHE A 457 23.00 -5.54 16.41
C PHE A 457 23.70 -6.10 15.15
N GLN A 458 24.05 -5.25 14.18
CA GLN A 458 24.66 -5.69 12.93
C GLN A 458 26.09 -6.22 13.11
N ASN A 459 26.86 -5.58 13.99
CA ASN A 459 28.21 -6.01 14.36
C ASN A 459 28.18 -7.32 15.16
N GLY A 460 27.07 -7.60 15.84
CA GLY A 460 26.88 -8.81 16.63
C GLY A 460 27.18 -8.64 18.11
N ASP A 461 27.26 -7.40 18.58
CA ASP A 461 27.37 -7.06 20.01
C ASP A 461 26.10 -7.50 20.77
N THR A 462 24.96 -7.59 20.06
CA THR A 462 23.76 -8.27 20.53
C THR A 462 23.12 -9.13 19.43
N LYS A 463 22.54 -10.26 19.84
CA LYS A 463 21.84 -11.19 18.95
C LYS A 463 20.33 -10.94 18.90
N LEU A 464 19.79 -10.15 19.82
CA LEU A 464 18.37 -9.86 19.92
C LEU A 464 18.10 -8.38 19.69
N MET A 465 17.14 -8.07 18.84
CA MET A 465 16.61 -6.72 18.68
C MET A 465 15.11 -6.71 18.89
N ILE A 466 14.61 -5.75 19.67
CA ILE A 466 13.20 -5.46 19.83
C ILE A 466 12.90 -4.14 19.12
N ALA A 467 12.02 -4.20 18.12
CA ALA A 467 11.76 -3.08 17.22
C ALA A 467 10.26 -2.78 17.12
N GLY A 468 9.93 -1.49 17.01
CA GLY A 468 8.57 -1.08 16.73
C GLY A 468 8.08 -1.69 15.42
N LEU A 469 6.84 -2.19 15.36
CA LEU A 469 6.29 -2.78 14.14
C LEU A 469 6.31 -1.79 12.96
N ARG A 470 6.11 -0.51 13.25
CA ARG A 470 6.22 0.59 12.26
C ARG A 470 7.65 1.06 12.00
N ALA A 471 8.64 0.51 12.70
CA ALA A 471 10.06 0.75 12.42
C ALA A 471 10.46 0.24 11.02
N GLY A 472 9.68 -0.67 10.42
CA GLY A 472 9.81 -1.06 9.01
C GLY A 472 9.71 0.11 8.01
N ASN A 473 9.16 1.26 8.40
CA ASN A 473 9.13 2.47 7.58
C ASN A 473 10.43 3.29 7.66
N LEU A 474 11.35 2.97 8.56
CA LEU A 474 12.49 3.82 8.91
C LEU A 474 13.69 3.73 7.95
N GLY A 475 13.63 2.94 6.89
CA GLY A 475 14.78 2.82 5.98
C GLY A 475 15.90 1.89 6.48
N ILE A 476 15.80 1.33 7.69
CA ILE A 476 16.87 0.57 8.35
C ILE A 476 17.24 -0.73 7.64
N ASN A 477 18.48 -1.21 7.86
CA ASN A 477 18.98 -2.49 7.38
C ASN A 477 19.19 -3.44 8.57
N LEU A 478 18.63 -4.65 8.53
CA LEU A 478 18.71 -5.67 9.58
C LEU A 478 19.12 -7.05 9.02
N THR A 479 19.90 -7.07 7.93
CA THR A 479 20.34 -8.29 7.21
C THR A 479 21.07 -9.35 8.03
N ARG A 480 21.58 -9.03 9.23
CA ARG A 480 22.17 -10.07 10.11
C ARG A 480 21.13 -11.09 10.56
N ALA A 481 19.92 -10.62 10.85
CA ALA A 481 18.85 -11.43 11.40
C ALA A 481 18.36 -12.52 10.45
N LYS A 482 18.07 -13.70 11.01
CA LYS A 482 17.44 -14.82 10.30
C LYS A 482 15.98 -15.00 10.68
N TYR A 483 15.64 -14.66 11.92
CA TYR A 483 14.31 -14.88 12.50
C TYR A 483 13.62 -13.54 12.75
N ILE A 484 12.37 -13.48 12.32
CA ILE A 484 11.44 -12.38 12.57
C ILE A 484 10.32 -12.92 13.42
N ILE A 485 10.01 -12.25 14.52
CA ILE A 485 8.92 -12.64 15.40
C ILE A 485 7.99 -11.44 15.54
N PHE A 486 6.79 -11.55 14.99
CA PHE A 486 5.73 -10.58 15.21
C PHE A 486 5.00 -10.93 16.51
N ALA A 487 5.47 -10.34 17.60
CA ALA A 487 4.82 -10.45 18.91
C ALA A 487 3.44 -9.79 18.91
N GLU A 488 3.23 -8.76 18.08
CA GLU A 488 1.92 -8.14 17.86
C GLU A 488 1.66 -7.97 16.36
N LEU A 489 0.40 -8.07 15.98
CA LEU A 489 -0.06 -7.91 14.60
C LEU A 489 -0.65 -6.52 14.36
N ASP A 490 -0.42 -5.96 13.17
CA ASP A 490 -1.15 -4.79 12.64
C ASP A 490 -2.37 -5.21 11.80
N TRP A 491 -3.28 -4.29 11.52
CA TRP A 491 -4.42 -4.53 10.62
C TRP A 491 -4.04 -4.42 9.14
N SER A 492 -2.85 -3.90 8.84
CA SER A 492 -2.35 -3.72 7.48
C SER A 492 -1.24 -4.73 7.16
N PRO A 493 -1.42 -5.59 6.14
CA PRO A 493 -0.39 -6.56 5.74
C PRO A 493 0.89 -5.86 5.25
N ALA A 494 0.76 -4.70 4.58
CA ALA A 494 1.89 -3.92 4.09
C ALA A 494 2.90 -3.52 5.18
N ILE A 495 2.46 -3.31 6.43
CA ILE A 495 3.36 -2.98 7.54
C ILE A 495 4.25 -4.17 7.89
N HIS A 496 3.70 -5.39 7.88
CA HIS A 496 4.47 -6.62 8.12
C HIS A 496 5.45 -6.87 6.96
N LEU A 497 4.98 -6.74 5.70
CA LEU A 497 5.85 -6.86 4.53
C LEU A 497 7.04 -5.89 4.58
N GLN A 498 6.79 -4.64 4.99
CA GLN A 498 7.84 -3.63 5.15
C GLN A 498 8.85 -3.96 6.24
N ALA A 499 8.40 -4.63 7.31
CA ALA A 499 9.23 -5.09 8.40
C ALA A 499 10.06 -6.32 7.97
N GLU A 500 9.45 -7.30 7.31
CA GLU A 500 10.13 -8.46 6.71
C GLU A 500 11.24 -8.01 5.76
N ASP A 501 10.91 -7.06 4.89
CA ASP A 501 11.82 -6.50 3.91
C ASP A 501 12.97 -5.71 4.53
N ARG A 502 13.05 -5.51 5.86
CA ARG A 502 14.26 -4.97 6.51
C ARG A 502 15.36 -6.01 6.69
N LEU A 503 14.98 -7.27 6.77
CA LEU A 503 15.87 -8.41 6.98
C LEU A 503 16.11 -9.13 5.64
N HIS A 504 15.08 -9.21 4.79
CA HIS A 504 15.13 -9.80 3.45
C HIS A 504 15.55 -8.76 2.40
N ARG A 505 16.85 -8.43 2.34
CA ARG A 505 17.42 -7.45 1.38
C ARG A 505 18.66 -7.98 0.69
N ILE A 506 19.11 -7.25 -0.34
CA ILE A 506 20.43 -7.44 -0.95
C ILE A 506 21.49 -7.46 0.17
N GLY A 507 22.27 -8.54 0.23
CA GLY A 507 23.25 -8.80 1.30
C GLY A 507 22.83 -9.90 2.28
N GLN A 508 21.54 -10.26 2.33
CA GLN A 508 21.07 -11.43 3.07
C GLN A 508 21.51 -12.71 2.35
N LYS A 509 22.15 -13.62 3.08
CA LYS A 509 22.66 -14.90 2.55
C LYS A 509 21.84 -16.11 3.04
N ASN A 510 20.98 -15.90 4.02
CA ASN A 510 20.19 -16.95 4.68
C ASN A 510 18.71 -16.84 4.32
N THR A 511 18.01 -17.97 4.43
CA THR A 511 16.55 -17.99 4.44
C THR A 511 16.06 -17.20 5.66
N VAL A 512 15.05 -16.36 5.46
CA VAL A 512 14.46 -15.55 6.52
C VAL A 512 13.14 -16.19 6.96
N PHE A 513 12.98 -16.44 8.26
CA PHE A 513 11.79 -17.05 8.84
C PHE A 513 10.98 -16.01 9.60
N ALA A 514 9.73 -15.80 9.22
CA ALA A 514 8.83 -14.84 9.83
C ALA A 514 7.69 -15.55 10.57
N TYR A 515 7.69 -15.44 11.90
CA TYR A 515 6.69 -16.01 12.78
C TYR A 515 5.65 -14.95 13.16
N TYR A 516 4.40 -15.22 12.83
CA TYR A 516 3.24 -14.44 13.20
C TYR A 516 2.59 -15.11 14.40
N LEU A 517 2.84 -14.58 15.60
CA LEU A 517 2.37 -15.18 16.85
C LEU A 517 0.91 -14.76 17.11
N ILE A 518 0.03 -15.75 17.19
CA ILE A 518 -1.42 -15.57 17.39
C ILE A 518 -1.79 -16.11 18.77
N GLY A 519 -2.29 -15.24 19.65
CA GLY A 519 -2.82 -15.66 20.94
C GLY A 519 -4.13 -16.42 20.77
N ASN A 520 -4.15 -17.71 21.13
CA ASN A 520 -5.34 -18.53 21.08
C ASN A 520 -6.45 -17.95 21.97
N GLY A 521 -7.68 -17.91 21.47
CA GLY A 521 -8.82 -17.32 22.20
C GLY A 521 -8.81 -15.79 22.34
N THR A 522 -7.94 -15.08 21.60
CA THR A 522 -7.88 -13.59 21.58
C THR A 522 -8.31 -13.01 20.23
N LEU A 523 -8.36 -11.67 20.12
CA LEU A 523 -8.61 -10.93 18.88
C LEU A 523 -7.66 -11.31 17.73
N ASP A 524 -6.45 -11.80 18.03
CA ASP A 524 -5.43 -12.09 17.02
C ASP A 524 -5.90 -13.06 15.92
N ASN A 525 -6.78 -14.02 16.24
CA ASN A 525 -7.34 -14.94 15.25
C ASN A 525 -8.09 -14.16 14.15
N HIS A 526 -8.94 -13.22 14.57
CA HIS A 526 -9.69 -12.38 13.64
C HIS A 526 -8.79 -11.45 12.83
N VAL A 527 -7.75 -10.88 13.47
CA VAL A 527 -6.76 -10.04 12.78
C VAL A 527 -6.02 -10.84 11.72
N ALA A 528 -5.57 -12.06 12.05
CA ALA A 528 -4.86 -12.92 11.12
C ALA A 528 -5.70 -13.27 9.89
N ASP A 529 -6.97 -13.59 10.07
CA ASP A 529 -7.87 -13.91 8.95
C ASP A 529 -8.10 -12.67 8.06
N ILE A 530 -8.31 -11.49 8.65
CA ILE A 530 -8.40 -10.22 7.90
C ILE A 530 -7.12 -9.92 7.13
N LEU A 531 -5.96 -10.22 7.72
CA LEU A 531 -4.67 -10.00 7.04
C LEU A 531 -4.53 -10.90 5.81
N VAL A 532 -4.99 -12.16 5.89
CA VAL A 532 -5.01 -13.08 4.74
C VAL A 532 -5.90 -12.53 3.62
N ASP A 533 -7.14 -12.14 3.96
CA ASP A 533 -8.10 -11.62 2.98
C ASP A 533 -7.59 -10.36 2.27
N LYS A 534 -7.04 -9.41 3.05
CA LYS A 534 -6.45 -8.18 2.49
C LYS A 534 -5.23 -8.48 1.64
N SER A 535 -4.37 -9.41 2.05
CA SER A 535 -3.18 -9.79 1.28
C SER A 535 -3.60 -10.40 -0.06
N TYR A 536 -4.63 -11.24 -0.07
CA TYR A 536 -5.17 -11.79 -1.31
C TYR A 536 -5.75 -10.71 -2.25
N GLU A 537 -6.50 -9.73 -1.71
CA GLU A 537 -6.95 -8.57 -2.50
C GLU A 537 -5.76 -7.80 -3.11
N ILE A 538 -4.73 -7.52 -2.31
CA ILE A 538 -3.57 -6.76 -2.76
C ILE A 538 -2.79 -7.54 -3.82
N ASP A 539 -2.46 -8.81 -3.56
CA ASP A 539 -1.68 -9.65 -4.46
C ASP A 539 -2.41 -9.87 -5.79
N SER A 540 -3.73 -10.06 -5.79
CA SER A 540 -4.51 -10.19 -7.04
C SER A 540 -4.53 -8.91 -7.89
N ILE A 541 -4.36 -7.73 -7.28
CA ILE A 541 -4.26 -6.45 -8.00
C ILE A 541 -2.82 -6.15 -8.42
N MET A 542 -1.83 -6.59 -7.65
CA MET A 542 -0.43 -6.19 -7.83
C MET A 542 0.42 -7.22 -8.56
N ASP A 543 0.13 -8.51 -8.42
CA ASP A 543 0.98 -9.60 -8.87
C ASP A 543 0.17 -10.67 -9.63
N GLU A 544 0.81 -11.38 -10.57
CA GLU A 544 0.18 -12.51 -11.30
C GLU A 544 0.15 -13.82 -10.50
N LYS A 545 1.09 -14.00 -9.57
CA LYS A 545 1.25 -15.22 -8.76
C LYS A 545 1.04 -14.93 -7.28
N HIS A 546 0.14 -15.67 -6.66
CA HIS A 546 -0.17 -15.61 -5.22
C HIS A 546 0.90 -16.35 -4.39
N GLU A 547 1.44 -15.69 -3.37
CA GLU A 547 2.19 -16.40 -2.32
C GLU A 547 1.18 -16.88 -1.27
N SER A 548 0.97 -18.19 -1.15
CA SER A 548 0.17 -18.72 -0.04
C SER A 548 1.00 -18.73 1.26
N PHE A 549 0.31 -18.68 2.40
CA PHE A 549 0.92 -18.89 3.72
C PHE A 549 1.44 -20.32 3.93
N GLU A 550 1.30 -21.22 2.94
CA GLU A 550 1.66 -22.63 3.09
C GLU A 550 3.11 -22.90 2.68
N ASN A 551 4.01 -22.62 3.63
CA ASN A 551 5.30 -23.30 3.73
C ASN A 551 5.37 -24.13 5.04
N LYS A 552 4.22 -24.67 5.46
CA LYS A 552 4.04 -25.39 6.73
C LYS A 552 4.97 -26.61 6.87
N GLU A 553 5.31 -27.27 5.77
CA GLU A 553 6.19 -28.45 5.77
C GLU A 553 7.66 -28.08 6.01
N LYS A 554 8.18 -27.05 5.32
CA LYS A 554 9.53 -26.52 5.58
C LYS A 554 9.66 -26.02 7.03
N ALA A 555 8.58 -25.48 7.61
CA ALA A 555 8.50 -25.09 9.04
C ALA A 555 8.71 -26.24 9.98
N LYS A 556 7.90 -27.29 9.82
CA LYS A 556 7.90 -28.45 10.70
C LYS A 556 9.26 -29.11 10.71
N LEU A 557 9.91 -29.18 9.55
CA LEU A 557 11.22 -29.80 9.42
C LEU A 557 12.32 -29.01 10.14
N ILE A 558 12.24 -27.67 10.13
CA ILE A 558 13.19 -26.82 10.85
C ILE A 558 12.87 -26.78 12.34
N LEU A 559 11.60 -26.69 12.74
CA LEU A 559 11.19 -26.78 14.15
C LEU A 559 11.58 -28.13 14.77
N ALA A 560 11.47 -29.22 14.02
CA ALA A 560 11.98 -30.52 14.44
C ALA A 560 13.50 -30.48 14.64
N GLN A 561 14.26 -29.92 13.68
CA GLN A 561 15.72 -29.74 13.83
C GLN A 561 16.11 -28.83 15.01
N ILE A 562 15.28 -27.84 15.32
CA ILE A 562 15.43 -26.93 16.46
C ILE A 562 15.19 -27.70 17.76
N GLN A 563 14.08 -28.42 17.86
CA GLN A 563 13.74 -29.25 19.03
C GLN A 563 14.80 -30.34 19.26
N ASP A 564 15.28 -30.99 18.20
CA ASP A 564 16.36 -31.99 18.27
C ASP A 564 17.68 -31.38 18.77
N LYS A 565 17.99 -30.14 18.44
CA LYS A 565 19.16 -29.42 18.97
C LYS A 565 19.02 -29.03 20.44
N ILE A 566 17.79 -28.72 20.88
CA ILE A 566 17.49 -28.38 22.27
C ILE A 566 17.53 -29.63 23.15
N THR A 567 17.04 -30.77 22.66
CA THR A 567 17.02 -32.04 23.40
C THR A 567 18.35 -32.80 23.37
N SER A 568 19.28 -32.45 22.48
CA SER A 568 20.62 -33.06 22.39
C SER A 568 21.73 -32.32 23.14
N LYS A 569 21.40 -31.19 23.79
CA LYS A 569 22.24 -30.53 24.80
C LYS A 569 21.72 -30.88 26.20
#